data_AF-A0A2A5BSN0-F1
#
_entry.id   AF-A0A2A5BSN0-F1
#
_cell.length_a   1.000
_cell.length_b   1.000
_cell.length_c   1.000
_cell.angle_alpha   90.00
_cell.angle_beta   90.00
_cell.angle_gamma   90.00
#
_symmetry.space_group_name_H-M   'P 1'
#
loop_
_entity.id
_entity.type
_entity.pdbx_description
1 polymer ?
#
loop_
_entity_poly.entity_id
_entity_poly.type
_entity_poly.pdbx_seq_one_letter_code
_entity_poly.pdbx_strand_id
1 'polypeptide(L)'
;MHRFRKNYTLVLLAILFTAGICWADDLPSWISGKPDLNIVEERSAFYEWVIAQADNQSNGQASKNDFSRSRLINLANKLAIYSETTDEKEFSASLRYLVIGAKQPIHFEFFITQEKLQQLLQQ
;
A
#
# COMPACT_ATOMS: atom_id res chain seq x y z
N MET A 1 -13.84 53.35 -8.40
CA MET A 1 -12.65 52.88 -7.66
C MET A 1 -13.07 51.85 -6.61
N HIS A 2 -12.32 50.74 -6.56
CA HIS A 2 -12.26 49.69 -5.54
C HIS A 2 -13.53 48.95 -5.11
N ARG A 3 -13.61 47.66 -5.50
CA ARG A 3 -14.06 46.56 -4.61
C ARG A 3 -13.49 45.20 -5.11
N PHE A 4 -12.16 45.05 -5.10
CA PHE A 4 -11.50 43.74 -5.15
C PHE A 4 -11.07 43.36 -3.72
N ARG A 5 -12.01 42.90 -2.92
CA ARG A 5 -11.74 42.28 -1.61
C ARG A 5 -12.76 41.18 -1.42
N LYS A 6 -12.37 39.92 -1.69
CA LYS A 6 -12.90 38.70 -1.04
C LYS A 6 -12.42 37.34 -1.60
N ASN A 7 -11.37 37.27 -2.43
CA ASN A 7 -10.94 35.97 -2.98
C ASN A 7 -9.56 35.47 -2.51
N TYR A 8 -8.83 36.22 -1.68
CA TYR A 8 -7.48 35.82 -1.26
C TYR A 8 -7.48 34.73 -0.17
N THR A 9 -8.56 34.59 0.60
CA THR A 9 -8.67 33.57 1.66
C THR A 9 -8.87 32.16 1.11
N LEU A 10 -9.53 32.01 -0.04
CA LEU A 10 -9.74 30.71 -0.68
C LEU A 10 -8.45 30.16 -1.32
N VAL A 11 -7.60 31.03 -1.86
CA VAL A 11 -6.31 30.63 -2.44
C VAL A 11 -5.35 30.15 -1.35
N LEU A 12 -5.37 30.77 -0.17
CA LEU A 12 -4.51 30.39 0.95
C LEU A 12 -4.88 29.02 1.57
N LEU A 13 -6.16 28.65 1.55
CA LEU A 13 -6.62 27.31 1.98
C LEU A 13 -6.23 26.20 0.98
N ALA A 14 -6.21 26.51 -0.32
CA ALA A 14 -5.74 25.58 -1.34
C ALA A 14 -4.23 25.29 -1.20
N ILE A 15 -3.43 26.30 -0.82
CA ILE A 15 -1.98 26.15 -0.63
C ILE A 15 -1.66 25.26 0.57
N LEU A 16 -2.45 25.31 1.65
CA LEU A 16 -2.28 24.42 2.80
C LEU A 16 -2.64 22.96 2.48
N PHE A 17 -3.59 22.72 1.58
CA PHE A 17 -3.87 21.36 1.08
C PHE A 17 -2.79 20.83 0.14
N THR A 18 -2.12 21.69 -0.63
CA THR A 18 -1.00 21.26 -1.50
C THR A 18 0.32 21.10 -0.75
N ALA A 19 0.55 21.87 0.32
CA ALA A 19 1.77 21.80 1.13
C ALA A 19 1.78 20.66 2.16
N GLY A 20 0.60 20.09 2.50
CA GLY A 20 0.48 18.93 3.38
C GLY A 20 0.79 17.58 2.72
N ILE A 21 1.03 17.53 1.40
CA ILE A 21 1.26 16.30 0.62
C ILE A 21 2.74 16.17 0.22
N CYS A 22 3.66 16.75 1.00
CA CYS A 22 5.10 16.54 0.86
C CYS A 22 5.61 15.64 1.98
N TRP A 23 5.02 14.45 2.11
CA TRP A 23 5.54 13.37 2.95
C TRP A 23 5.29 12.05 2.24
N ALA A 24 5.69 11.89 0.98
CA ALA A 24 5.83 10.56 0.38
C ALA A 24 7.21 10.04 0.82
N ASP A 25 7.29 9.24 1.88
CA ASP A 25 7.93 7.95 1.64
C ASP A 25 7.23 7.27 0.47
N ASP A 26 7.86 7.40 -0.69
CA ASP A 26 7.35 6.92 -1.97
C ASP A 26 7.15 5.41 -1.89
N LEU A 27 5.92 4.98 -2.22
CA LEU A 27 5.68 3.58 -2.54
C LEU A 27 6.70 3.16 -3.61
N PRO A 28 7.36 1.99 -3.46
CA PRO A 28 8.24 1.47 -4.48
C PRO A 28 7.60 1.54 -5.86
N SER A 29 8.37 1.93 -6.87
CA SER A 29 7.88 2.15 -8.24
C SER A 29 7.16 0.92 -8.81
N TRP A 30 7.57 -0.28 -8.42
CA TRP A 30 6.95 -1.55 -8.81
C TRP A 30 5.51 -1.74 -8.28
N ILE A 31 5.09 -1.01 -7.24
CA ILE A 31 3.71 -1.04 -6.71
C ILE A 31 2.80 -0.07 -7.48
N SER A 32 3.37 0.93 -8.15
CA SER A 32 2.62 2.01 -8.80
C SER A 32 1.75 1.52 -9.97
N GLY A 33 0.78 2.35 -10.39
CA GLY A 33 -0.13 2.03 -11.50
C GLY A 33 -1.43 1.32 -11.08
N LYS A 34 -2.18 0.82 -12.08
CA LYS A 34 -3.49 0.19 -11.87
C LYS A 34 -3.38 -0.98 -10.87
N PRO A 35 -4.36 -1.13 -9.95
CA PRO A 35 -4.34 -2.27 -9.05
C PRO A 35 -4.59 -3.58 -9.80
N ASP A 36 -3.83 -4.62 -9.43
CA ASP A 36 -4.05 -6.00 -9.89
C ASP A 36 -4.71 -6.83 -8.78
N LEU A 37 -5.99 -7.14 -8.96
CA LEU A 37 -6.81 -7.82 -7.95
C LEU A 37 -7.11 -9.28 -8.32
N ASN A 38 -6.49 -9.80 -9.39
CA ASN A 38 -6.73 -11.18 -9.82
C ASN A 38 -6.10 -12.15 -8.81
N ILE A 39 -6.89 -13.08 -8.30
CA ILE A 39 -6.39 -14.15 -7.44
C ILE A 39 -5.85 -15.27 -8.33
N VAL A 40 -4.57 -15.60 -8.13
CA VAL A 40 -3.84 -16.67 -8.83
C VAL A 40 -3.63 -17.81 -7.83
N GLU A 41 -4.10 -19.01 -8.13
CA GLU A 41 -4.13 -20.14 -7.19
C GLU A 41 -2.71 -20.53 -6.73
N GLU A 42 -1.75 -20.47 -7.65
CA GLU A 42 -0.33 -20.73 -7.43
C GLU A 42 0.33 -19.71 -6.47
N ARG A 43 -0.36 -18.61 -6.13
CA ARG A 43 0.12 -17.57 -5.19
C ARG A 43 -0.60 -17.61 -3.84
N SER A 44 -1.45 -18.61 -3.61
CA SER A 44 -2.28 -18.74 -2.39
C SER A 44 -1.47 -18.61 -1.10
N ALA A 45 -0.40 -19.38 -0.95
CA ALA A 45 0.49 -19.34 0.22
C ALA A 45 1.12 -17.94 0.42
N PHE A 46 1.46 -17.25 -0.68
CA PHE A 46 1.97 -15.89 -0.60
C PHE A 46 0.90 -14.88 -0.16
N TYR A 47 -0.34 -14.99 -0.67
CA TYR A 47 -1.45 -14.15 -0.21
C TYR A 47 -1.71 -14.34 1.28
N GLU A 48 -1.76 -15.59 1.76
CA GLU A 48 -1.95 -15.90 3.17
C GLU A 48 -0.84 -15.28 4.03
N TRP A 49 0.40 -15.39 3.60
CA TRP A 49 1.54 -14.79 4.30
C TRP A 49 1.42 -13.26 4.39
N VAL A 50 1.10 -12.58 3.28
CA VAL A 50 0.95 -11.11 3.25
C VAL A 50 -0.20 -10.65 4.16
N ILE A 51 -1.34 -11.36 4.13
CA ILE A 51 -2.49 -11.05 4.97
C ILE A 51 -2.14 -11.28 6.45
N ALA A 52 -1.44 -12.36 6.78
CA ALA A 52 -1.01 -12.63 8.15
C ALA A 52 -0.07 -11.55 8.70
N GLN A 53 0.88 -11.06 7.88
CA GLN A 53 1.73 -9.93 8.26
C GLN A 53 0.93 -8.66 8.56
N ALA A 54 -0.07 -8.34 7.73
CA ALA A 54 -0.96 -7.20 7.96
C ALA A 54 -1.84 -7.39 9.20
N ASP A 55 -2.36 -8.60 9.41
CA ASP A 55 -3.19 -8.89 10.57
C ASP A 55 -2.41 -8.79 11.88
N ASN A 56 -1.15 -9.25 11.92
CA ASN A 56 -0.29 -9.10 13.08
C ASN A 56 -0.08 -7.62 13.47
N GLN A 57 0.04 -6.73 12.48
CA GLN A 57 0.21 -5.29 12.71
C GLN A 57 -1.10 -4.56 13.02
N SER A 58 -2.26 -5.16 12.74
CA SER A 58 -3.57 -4.54 12.91
C SER A 58 -4.50 -5.26 13.88
N ASN A 59 -3.99 -6.22 14.65
CA ASN A 59 -4.79 -7.07 15.53
C ASN A 59 -5.95 -7.78 14.80
N GLY A 60 -5.66 -8.31 13.60
CA GLY A 60 -6.62 -9.06 12.78
C GLY A 60 -7.69 -8.22 12.09
N GLN A 61 -7.47 -6.91 11.91
CA GLN A 61 -8.42 -6.04 11.23
C GLN A 61 -8.21 -5.99 9.71
N ALA A 62 -7.00 -6.26 9.22
CA ALA A 62 -6.70 -6.19 7.80
C ALA A 62 -7.48 -7.24 6.99
N SER A 63 -7.60 -8.47 7.47
CA SER A 63 -8.40 -9.53 6.84
C SER A 63 -9.91 -9.34 6.94
N LYS A 64 -10.40 -8.49 7.85
CA LYS A 64 -11.84 -8.23 8.01
C LYS A 64 -12.37 -7.11 7.12
N ASN A 65 -11.47 -6.33 6.52
CA ASN A 65 -11.82 -5.18 5.71
C ASN A 65 -11.53 -5.48 4.22
N ASP A 66 -12.55 -5.36 3.37
CA ASP A 66 -12.42 -5.71 1.95
C ASP A 66 -11.48 -4.78 1.18
N PHE A 67 -11.43 -3.51 1.56
CA PHE A 67 -10.48 -2.55 0.97
C PHE A 67 -9.04 -2.91 1.35
N SER A 68 -8.81 -3.22 2.62
CA SER A 68 -7.53 -3.72 3.12
C SER A 68 -7.08 -4.95 2.33
N ARG A 69 -7.94 -5.97 2.25
CA ARG A 69 -7.64 -7.21 1.52
C ARG A 69 -7.30 -6.94 0.06
N SER A 70 -8.08 -6.10 -0.62
CA SER A 70 -7.82 -5.74 -2.04
C SER A 70 -6.45 -5.09 -2.23
N ARG A 71 -6.03 -4.22 -1.30
CA ARG A 71 -4.70 -3.58 -1.34
C ARG A 71 -3.58 -4.57 -1.11
N LEU A 72 -3.77 -5.56 -0.23
CA LEU A 72 -2.81 -6.62 0.06
C LEU A 72 -2.67 -7.61 -1.10
N ILE A 73 -3.78 -7.96 -1.77
CA ILE A 73 -3.77 -8.77 -3.00
C ILE A 73 -2.98 -8.05 -4.09
N ASN A 74 -3.23 -6.76 -4.29
CA ASN A 74 -2.46 -5.96 -5.23
C ASN A 74 -0.96 -5.92 -4.91
N LEU A 75 -0.60 -5.75 -3.63
CA LEU A 75 0.80 -5.79 -3.20
C LEU A 75 1.43 -7.14 -3.58
N ALA A 76 0.78 -8.24 -3.23
CA ALA A 76 1.28 -9.59 -3.49
C ALA A 76 1.45 -9.84 -4.99
N ASN A 77 0.45 -9.51 -5.81
CA ASN A 77 0.54 -9.70 -7.26
C ASN A 77 1.69 -8.91 -7.88
N LYS A 78 1.81 -7.63 -7.54
CA LYS A 78 2.87 -6.79 -8.09
C LYS A 78 4.25 -7.23 -7.62
N LEU A 79 4.37 -7.68 -6.36
CA LEU A 79 5.63 -8.17 -5.85
C LEU A 79 6.06 -9.47 -6.51
N ALA A 80 5.11 -10.40 -6.72
CA ALA A 80 5.38 -11.65 -7.43
C ALA A 80 5.93 -11.35 -8.84
N ILE A 81 5.25 -10.50 -9.61
CA ILE A 81 5.69 -10.11 -10.96
C ILE A 81 7.04 -9.37 -10.90
N TYR A 82 7.21 -8.43 -9.98
CA TYR A 82 8.45 -7.68 -9.87
C TYR A 82 9.65 -8.60 -9.61
N SER A 83 9.48 -9.58 -8.71
CA SER A 83 10.52 -10.53 -8.32
C SER A 83 11.00 -11.45 -9.46
N GLU A 84 10.20 -11.62 -10.51
CA GLU A 84 10.59 -12.38 -11.71
C GLU A 84 11.55 -11.58 -12.62
N THR A 85 11.59 -10.25 -12.45
CA THR A 85 12.26 -9.34 -13.40
C THR A 85 13.41 -8.53 -12.80
N THR A 86 13.65 -8.66 -11.50
CA THR A 86 14.64 -7.86 -10.75
C THR A 86 15.73 -8.74 -10.14
N ASP A 87 16.93 -8.16 -9.97
CA ASP A 87 18.05 -8.77 -9.24
C ASP A 87 18.04 -8.41 -7.74
N GLU A 88 17.04 -7.64 -7.29
CA GLU A 88 16.87 -7.31 -5.88
C GLU A 88 16.61 -8.56 -5.02
N LYS A 89 17.36 -8.67 -3.91
CA LYS A 89 17.28 -9.81 -2.98
C LYS A 89 16.32 -9.58 -1.82
N GLU A 90 15.92 -8.35 -1.59
CA GLU A 90 15.10 -7.93 -0.46
C GLU A 90 14.08 -6.91 -0.93
N PHE A 91 12.84 -7.08 -0.49
CA PHE A 91 11.73 -6.24 -0.88
C PHE A 91 11.08 -5.64 0.36
N SER A 92 10.85 -4.33 0.33
CA SER A 92 10.11 -3.63 1.37
C SER A 92 9.09 -2.67 0.81
N ALA A 93 8.00 -2.47 1.55
CA ALA A 93 6.93 -1.55 1.17
C ALA A 93 6.19 -1.02 2.40
N SER A 94 5.87 0.28 2.40
CA SER A 94 4.97 0.87 3.39
C SER A 94 3.60 1.12 2.76
N LEU A 95 2.58 0.38 3.19
CA LEU A 95 1.20 0.57 2.78
C LEU A 95 0.47 1.45 3.78
N ARG A 96 0.23 2.70 3.39
CA ARG A 96 -0.42 3.69 4.25
C ARG A 96 -1.94 3.54 4.25
N TYR A 97 -2.54 3.80 5.42
CA TYR A 97 -3.98 3.99 5.62
C TYR A 97 -4.85 2.85 5.08
N LEU A 98 -4.45 1.62 5.36
CA LEU A 98 -5.07 0.46 4.73
C LEU A 98 -6.34 0.02 5.47
N VAL A 99 -6.45 0.21 6.79
CA VAL A 99 -7.68 -0.04 7.56
C VAL A 99 -8.49 1.24 7.78
N ILE A 100 -9.66 1.34 7.14
CA ILE A 100 -10.65 2.41 7.35
C ILE A 100 -11.69 1.93 8.36
N GLY A 101 -11.93 2.70 9.42
CA GLY A 101 -12.86 2.35 10.51
C GLY A 101 -12.21 1.98 11.84
N ALA A 102 -10.87 1.84 11.87
CA ALA A 102 -10.11 1.87 13.10
C ALA A 102 -10.16 3.28 13.72
N LYS A 103 -9.95 3.40 15.04
CA LYS A 103 -9.89 4.70 15.74
C LYS A 103 -8.88 5.66 15.08
N GLN A 104 -7.83 5.10 14.47
CA GLN A 104 -6.86 5.81 13.64
C GLN A 104 -6.49 4.93 12.44
N PRO A 105 -6.26 5.54 11.25
CA PRO A 105 -5.71 4.83 10.10
C PRO A 105 -4.40 4.11 10.44
N ILE A 106 -4.24 2.87 9.98
CA ILE A 106 -3.05 2.05 10.23
C ILE A 106 -2.15 2.05 8.99
N HIS A 107 -0.84 2.17 9.23
CA HIS A 107 0.22 1.97 8.25
C HIS A 107 0.79 0.56 8.42
N PHE A 108 1.06 -0.13 7.31
CA PHE A 108 1.70 -1.43 7.32
C PHE A 108 3.08 -1.36 6.71
N GLU A 109 4.05 -1.96 7.39
CA GLU A 109 5.38 -2.16 6.87
C GLU A 109 5.54 -3.62 6.45
N PHE A 110 6.05 -3.83 5.25
CA PHE A 110 6.33 -5.15 4.71
C PHE A 110 7.82 -5.27 4.44
N PHE A 111 8.37 -6.43 4.81
CA PHE A 111 9.72 -6.85 4.44
C PHE A 111 9.69 -8.34 4.10
N ILE A 112 10.26 -8.73 2.97
CA ILE A 112 10.40 -10.12 2.55
C ILE A 112 11.66 -10.29 1.70
N THR A 113 12.40 -11.37 1.92
CA THR A 113 13.55 -11.73 1.08
C THR A 113 13.08 -12.46 -0.18
N GLN A 114 13.87 -12.37 -1.25
CA GLN A 114 13.61 -13.10 -2.50
C GLN A 114 13.55 -14.61 -2.27
N GLU A 115 14.43 -15.15 -1.41
CA GLU A 115 14.39 -16.56 -1.03
C GLU A 115 13.04 -16.93 -0.41
N LYS A 116 12.56 -16.15 0.57
CA LYS A 116 11.28 -16.43 1.23
C LYS A 116 10.10 -16.29 0.27
N LEU A 117 10.15 -15.31 -0.62
CA LEU A 117 9.14 -15.13 -1.66
C LEU A 117 9.09 -16.35 -2.60
N GLN A 118 10.24 -16.80 -3.11
CA GLN A 118 10.32 -17.97 -3.99
C GLN A 118 9.83 -19.24 -3.28
N GLN A 119 10.17 -19.43 -2.00
CA GLN A 119 9.63 -20.53 -1.20
C GLN A 119 8.10 -20.51 -1.13
N LEU A 120 7.47 -19.33 -1.00
CA LEU A 120 6.02 -19.19 -0.93
C LEU A 120 5.33 -19.33 -2.29
N LEU A 121 6.02 -19.05 -3.39
CA LEU A 121 5.49 -19.16 -4.75
C LEU A 121 5.63 -20.57 -5.36
N GLN A 122 6.37 -21.47 -4.71
CA GLN A 122 6.63 -22.85 -5.16
C GLN A 122 5.86 -23.91 -4.35
N GLN A 123 5.06 -23.49 -3.37
CA GLN A 123 4.20 -24.37 -2.55
C GLN A 123 2.90 -24.69 -3.26
#